data_AF-A0A9X8MHN2-F1
#
_entry.id   AF-A0A9X8MHN2-F1
#
_cell.length_a   1.000
_cell.length_b   1.000
_cell.length_c   1.000
_cell.angle_alpha   90.00
_cell.angle_beta   90.00
_cell.angle_gamma   90.00
#
_symmetry.space_group_name_H-M   'P 1'
#
loop_
_entity.id
_entity.type
_entity.pdbx_description
1 polymer ?
#
loop_
_entity_poly.entity_id
_entity_poly.type
_entity_poly.pdbx_seq_one_letter_code
_entity_poly.pdbx_strand_id
1 'polypeptide(L)'
;MPCMDEISGPMALESLVERTEQAMGRCGEFVQLTQTYRARIGAEDGLEITRVLELITDRLNKSSNLLLHFYQTQDHRLVDCQRLLNKHLVNAERTLDELKVILESYQ
;
A
#
# COMPACT_ATOMS: atom_id res chain seq x y z
N MET A 1 18.48 26.97 -9.89
CA MET A 1 17.02 26.72 -9.95
C MET A 1 16.64 25.94 -8.71
N PRO A 2 15.74 26.43 -7.83
CA PRO A 2 15.07 25.53 -6.90
C PRO A 2 13.92 24.84 -7.66
N CYS A 3 13.84 23.51 -7.54
CA CYS A 3 12.73 22.73 -8.07
C CYS A 3 11.43 23.19 -7.39
N MET A 4 10.46 23.60 -8.20
CA MET A 4 9.06 23.72 -7.79
C MET A 4 8.53 22.30 -7.58
N ASP A 5 8.67 21.75 -6.38
CA ASP A 5 7.90 20.58 -5.92
C ASP A 5 6.47 21.03 -5.58
N GLU A 6 5.71 21.46 -6.60
CA GLU A 6 4.26 21.63 -6.49
C GLU A 6 3.58 20.29 -6.78
N ILE A 7 3.71 19.35 -5.85
CA ILE A 7 2.72 18.28 -5.69
C ILE A 7 1.78 18.70 -4.57
N SER A 8 1.04 19.77 -4.80
CA SER A 8 0.00 20.27 -3.89
C SER A 8 -1.21 20.69 -4.72
N GLY A 9 -1.97 19.70 -5.17
CA GLY A 9 -3.22 19.89 -5.91
C GLY A 9 -4.12 18.63 -5.84
N PRO A 10 -5.42 18.76 -6.18
CA PRO A 10 -6.39 17.66 -6.14
C PRO A 10 -5.96 16.39 -6.88
N MET A 11 -5.25 16.54 -8.00
CA MET A 11 -4.69 15.41 -8.78
C MET A 11 -3.67 14.57 -8.01
N ALA A 12 -2.91 15.17 -7.10
CA ALA A 12 -1.96 14.43 -6.27
C ALA A 12 -2.66 13.56 -5.24
N LEU A 13 -3.87 13.94 -4.83
CA LEU A 13 -4.66 13.17 -3.88
C LEU A 13 -5.40 12.03 -4.58
N GLU A 14 -6.00 12.29 -5.74
CA GLU A 14 -6.64 11.24 -6.58
C GLU A 14 -5.63 10.15 -6.95
N SER A 15 -4.41 10.53 -7.34
CA SER A 15 -3.33 9.57 -7.60
C SER A 15 -2.93 8.75 -6.36
N LEU A 16 -2.95 9.35 -5.16
CA LEU A 16 -2.66 8.64 -3.92
C LEU A 16 -3.77 7.65 -3.55
N VAL A 17 -5.03 8.02 -3.76
CA VAL A 17 -6.17 7.12 -3.54
C VAL A 17 -6.07 5.91 -4.47
N GLU A 18 -5.88 6.14 -5.77
CA GLU A 18 -5.76 5.07 -6.78
C GLU A 18 -4.60 4.10 -6.46
N ARG A 19 -3.41 4.63 -6.16
CA ARG A 19 -2.26 3.79 -5.79
C ARG A 19 -2.50 3.01 -4.49
N THR A 20 -3.23 3.58 -3.54
CA THR A 20 -3.60 2.88 -2.30
C THR A 20 -4.54 1.72 -2.59
N GLU A 21 -5.53 1.89 -3.48
CA GLU A 21 -6.43 0.82 -3.92
C GLU A 21 -5.67 -0.28 -4.66
N GLN A 22 -4.76 0.07 -5.56
CA GLN A 22 -3.91 -0.89 -6.27
C GLN A 22 -3.04 -1.70 -5.29
N ALA A 23 -2.40 -1.04 -4.31
CA ALA A 23 -1.59 -1.73 -3.31
C ALA A 23 -2.43 -2.68 -2.44
N MET A 24 -3.67 -2.31 -2.08
CA MET A 24 -4.60 -3.22 -1.40
C MET A 24 -5.00 -4.42 -2.28
N GLY A 25 -5.25 -4.19 -3.58
CA GLY A 25 -5.53 -5.26 -4.54
C GLY A 25 -4.39 -6.29 -4.61
N ARG A 26 -3.15 -5.81 -4.71
CA ARG A 26 -1.94 -6.65 -4.67
C ARG A 26 -1.81 -7.46 -3.38
N CYS A 27 -2.18 -6.89 -2.23
CA CYS A 27 -2.19 -7.65 -0.98
C CYS A 27 -3.17 -8.84 -1.06
N GLY A 28 -4.36 -8.64 -1.62
CA GLY A 28 -5.35 -9.70 -1.83
C GLY A 28 -4.85 -10.80 -2.76
N GLU A 29 -4.21 -10.44 -3.87
CA GLU A 29 -3.57 -11.39 -4.79
C GLU A 29 -2.50 -12.22 -4.09
N PHE A 30 -1.65 -11.58 -3.28
CA PHE A 30 -0.58 -12.28 -2.58
C PHE A 30 -1.09 -13.22 -1.49
N VAL A 31 -2.17 -12.87 -0.80
CA VAL A 31 -2.83 -13.82 0.14
C VAL A 31 -3.27 -15.07 -0.62
N GLN A 32 -3.86 -14.93 -1.80
CA GLN A 32 -4.26 -16.07 -2.63
C GLN A 32 -3.06 -16.90 -3.11
N LEU A 33 -1.95 -16.24 -3.51
CA LEU A 33 -0.71 -16.93 -3.88
C LEU A 33 -0.09 -17.68 -2.70
N THR A 34 -0.03 -17.06 -1.51
CA THR A 34 0.47 -17.72 -0.30
C THR A 34 -0.37 -18.94 0.08
N GLN A 35 -1.70 -18.87 -0.08
CA GLN A 35 -2.58 -20.02 0.10
C GLN A 35 -2.34 -21.11 -0.95
N THR A 36 -2.10 -20.72 -2.21
CA THR A 36 -1.82 -21.63 -3.32
C THR A 36 -0.51 -22.38 -3.13
N TYR A 37 0.54 -21.69 -2.68
CA TYR A 37 1.86 -22.27 -2.46
C TYR A 37 2.10 -22.76 -1.03
N ARG A 38 1.06 -22.83 -0.19
CA ARG A 38 1.17 -23.16 1.24
C ARG A 38 1.94 -24.45 1.52
N ALA A 39 1.78 -25.47 0.67
CA ALA A 39 2.49 -26.73 0.80
C ALA A 39 4.01 -26.62 0.51
N ARG A 40 4.42 -25.66 -0.32
CA ARG A 40 5.82 -25.40 -0.69
C ARG A 40 6.49 -24.39 0.24
N ILE A 41 5.75 -23.39 0.67
CA ILE A 41 6.22 -22.35 1.62
C ILE A 41 6.39 -22.94 3.02
N GLY A 42 5.51 -23.85 3.42
CA GLY A 42 5.40 -24.31 4.81
C GLY A 42 4.25 -23.62 5.53
N ALA A 43 3.65 -24.32 6.49
CA ALA A 43 2.41 -23.88 7.13
C ALA A 43 2.60 -22.65 8.04
N GLU A 44 3.76 -22.54 8.71
CA GLU A 44 4.09 -21.45 9.62
C GLU A 44 4.46 -20.18 8.85
N ASP A 45 5.43 -20.27 7.93
CA ASP A 45 5.86 -19.17 7.06
C ASP A 45 4.70 -18.62 6.22
N GLY A 46 3.84 -19.50 5.67
CA GLY A 46 2.67 -19.07 4.92
C GLY A 46 1.63 -18.33 5.77
N LEU A 47 1.51 -18.68 7.05
CA LEU A 47 0.63 -17.96 7.99
C LEU A 47 1.23 -16.59 8.35
N GLU A 48 2.54 -16.50 8.55
CA GLU A 48 3.22 -15.24 8.84
C GLU A 48 3.13 -14.26 7.65
N ILE A 49 3.38 -14.72 6.43
CA ILE A 49 3.22 -13.91 5.21
C ILE A 49 1.79 -13.38 5.10
N THR A 50 0.79 -14.24 5.31
CA THR A 50 -0.63 -13.84 5.29
C THR A 50 -0.91 -12.75 6.33
N ARG A 51 -0.38 -12.91 7.55
CA ARG A 51 -0.56 -11.92 8.63
C ARG A 51 0.09 -10.57 8.32
N VAL A 52 1.27 -10.58 7.70
CA VAL A 52 1.94 -9.34 7.26
C VAL A 52 1.12 -8.64 6.17
N LEU A 53 0.59 -9.39 5.20
CA LEU A 53 -0.28 -8.86 4.15
C LEU A 53 -1.57 -8.24 4.70
N GLU A 54 -2.21 -8.89 5.68
CA GLU A 54 -3.37 -8.35 6.38
C GLU A 54 -3.04 -7.05 7.12
N LEU A 55 -1.87 -6.97 7.78
CA LEU A 55 -1.42 -5.76 8.47
C LEU A 55 -1.15 -4.60 7.49
N ILE A 56 -0.53 -4.89 6.35
CA ILE A 56 -0.32 -3.89 5.28
C ILE A 56 -1.67 -3.41 4.76
N THR A 57 -2.61 -4.33 4.50
CA THR A 57 -3.96 -4.00 4.03
C THR A 57 -4.72 -3.10 5.00
N ASP A 58 -4.71 -3.41 6.30
CA ASP A 58 -5.35 -2.58 7.33
C ASP A 58 -4.75 -1.17 7.38
N ARG A 59 -3.42 -1.05 7.28
CA ARG A 59 -2.72 0.24 7.25
C ARG A 59 -3.03 1.06 6.00
N LEU A 60 -3.09 0.42 4.83
CA LEU A 60 -3.47 1.06 3.58
C LEU A 60 -4.93 1.51 3.62
N ASN A 61 -5.84 0.69 4.16
CA ASN A 61 -7.24 1.05 4.30
C ASN A 61 -7.45 2.25 5.23
N LYS A 62 -6.76 2.29 6.38
CA LYS A 62 -6.74 3.46 7.26
C LYS A 62 -6.20 4.71 6.56
N SER A 63 -5.16 4.54 5.76
CA SER A 63 -4.56 5.63 4.98
C SER A 63 -5.53 6.15 3.91
N SER A 64 -6.24 5.26 3.21
CA SER A 64 -7.27 5.61 2.22
C SER A 64 -8.42 6.38 2.85
N ASN A 65 -8.95 5.93 3.99
CA ASN A 65 -10.01 6.62 4.71
C ASN A 65 -9.59 8.03 5.15
N LEU A 66 -8.34 8.18 5.60
CA LEU A 66 -7.79 9.49 5.97
C LEU A 66 -7.67 10.41 4.74
N LEU A 67 -7.19 9.88 3.60
CA LEU A 67 -7.11 10.62 2.33
C LEU A 67 -8.48 11.07 1.82
N LEU A 68 -9.49 10.18 1.86
CA LEU A 68 -10.87 10.49 1.49
C LEU A 68 -11.45 11.60 2.36
N HIS A 69 -11.23 11.54 3.68
CA HIS A 69 -11.65 12.61 4.59
C HIS A 69 -10.99 13.95 4.20
N PHE A 70 -9.69 13.97 3.91
CA PHE A 70 -9.00 15.19 3.49
C PHE A 70 -9.48 15.75 2.15
N TYR A 71 -9.80 14.88 1.19
CA TYR A 71 -10.40 15.29 -0.09
C TYR A 71 -11.72 16.04 0.14
N GLN A 72 -12.59 15.45 0.97
CA GLN A 72 -13.92 15.99 1.24
C GLN A 72 -13.88 17.32 2.00
N THR A 73 -12.93 17.50 2.92
CA THR A 73 -12.83 18.73 3.72
C THR A 73 -12.08 19.87 3.03
N GLN A 74 -11.45 19.64 1.86
CA GLN A 74 -10.61 20.61 1.14
C GLN A 74 -9.57 21.30 2.04
N ASP A 75 -9.07 20.61 3.07
CA ASP A 75 -8.14 21.20 4.02
C ASP A 75 -6.70 21.16 3.49
N HIS A 76 -6.30 22.24 2.83
CA HIS A 76 -4.97 22.42 2.25
C HIS A 76 -3.86 22.56 3.30
N ARG A 77 -4.16 22.58 4.61
CA ARG A 77 -3.14 22.63 5.67
C ARG A 77 -2.58 21.24 6.02
N LEU A 78 -3.10 20.19 5.40
CA LEU A 78 -2.74 18.80 5.70
C LEU A 78 -1.73 18.20 4.71
N VAL A 79 -0.97 19.05 4.00
CA VAL A 79 0.13 18.64 3.08
C VAL A 79 1.13 17.71 3.76
N ASP A 80 1.41 17.92 5.05
CA ASP A 80 2.31 17.05 5.81
C ASP A 80 1.71 15.66 6.06
N CYS A 81 0.41 15.57 6.28
CA CYS A 81 -0.29 14.29 6.35
C CYS A 81 -0.26 13.58 5.00
N GLN A 82 -0.49 14.31 3.89
CA GLN A 82 -0.39 13.76 2.54
C GLN A 82 1.02 13.22 2.24
N ARG A 83 2.07 13.95 2.62
CA ARG A 83 3.47 13.49 2.50
C ARG A 83 3.75 12.23 3.31
N LEU A 84 3.26 12.19 4.55
CA LEU A 84 3.42 11.02 5.42
C LEU A 84 2.71 9.80 4.85
N LEU A 85 1.47 9.96 4.36
CA LEU A 85 0.69 8.90 3.71
C LEU A 85 1.38 8.39 2.44
N ASN A 86 1.87 9.28 1.59
CA ASN A 86 2.63 8.89 0.40
C ASN A 86 3.89 8.10 0.77
N LYS A 87 4.61 8.51 1.82
CA LYS A 87 5.78 7.76 2.30
C LYS A 87 5.40 6.35 2.79
N HIS A 88 4.30 6.21 3.52
CA HIS A 88 3.81 4.89 3.95
C HIS A 88 3.40 4.02 2.77
N LEU A 89 2.73 4.60 1.76
CA LEU A 89 2.33 3.91 0.55
C LEU A 89 3.54 3.41 -0.25
N VAL A 90 4.54 4.27 -0.48
CA VAL A 90 5.78 3.90 -1.19
C VAL A 90 6.50 2.75 -0.47
N ASN A 91 6.54 2.78 0.86
CA ASN A 91 7.14 1.69 1.62
C ASN A 91 6.34 0.39 1.49
N ALA A 92 5.01 0.46 1.54
CA ALA A 92 4.15 -0.71 1.33
C ALA A 92 4.33 -1.29 -0.08
N GLU A 93 4.34 -0.46 -1.11
CA GLU A 93 4.59 -0.87 -2.50
C GLU A 93 5.94 -1.60 -2.64
N ARG A 94 7.01 -1.06 -2.05
CA ARG A 94 8.32 -1.72 -2.05
C ARG A 94 8.30 -3.08 -1.37
N THR A 95 7.68 -3.18 -0.18
CA THR A 95 7.52 -4.47 0.52
C THR A 95 6.72 -5.47 -0.33
N LEU A 96 5.69 -5.01 -1.04
CA LEU A 96 4.91 -5.84 -1.94
C LEU A 96 5.73 -6.27 -3.17
N ASP A 97 6.62 -5.43 -3.71
CA ASP A 97 7.52 -5.81 -4.79
C ASP A 97 8.51 -6.89 -4.35
N GLU A 98 9.10 -6.75 -3.17
CA GLU A 98 9.99 -7.75 -2.57
C GLU A 98 9.26 -9.07 -2.33
N LEU A 99 8.05 -9.01 -1.76
CA LEU A 99 7.25 -10.21 -1.50
C LEU A 99 6.81 -10.91 -2.78
N LYS A 100 6.53 -10.16 -3.85
CA LYS A 100 6.24 -10.74 -5.17
C LYS A 100 7.36 -11.64 -5.64
N VAL A 101 8.61 -11.15 -5.60
CA VAL A 101 9.80 -11.91 -6.00
C VAL A 101 9.94 -13.19 -5.17
N ILE A 102 9.69 -13.11 -3.87
CA ILE A 102 9.72 -14.27 -2.97
C ILE A 102 8.64 -15.28 -3.36
N LEU A 103 7.38 -14.84 -3.53
CA LEU A 103 6.25 -15.74 -3.85
C LEU A 103 6.40 -16.39 -5.23
N GLU A 104 6.89 -15.65 -6.23
CA GLU A 104 7.19 -16.18 -7.57
C GLU A 104 8.29 -17.25 -7.55
N SER A 105 9.20 -17.23 -6.57
CA SER A 105 10.22 -18.29 -6.44
C SER A 105 9.64 -19.67 -6.07
N TYR A 106 8.39 -19.71 -5.58
CA TYR A 106 7.69 -20.95 -5.24
C TYR A 106 6.80 -21.49 -6.37
N GLN A 107 6.67 -20.79 -7.50
CA GLN A 107 5.89 -21.23 -8.67
C GLN A 107 6.54 -22.43 -9.37
#